data_AF-A0A0N4VVF8-F1
#
_entry.id   AF-A0A0N4VVF8-F1
#
_cell.length_a   1.000
_cell.length_b   1.000
_cell.length_c   1.000
_cell.angle_alpha   90.00
_cell.angle_beta   90.00
_cell.angle_gamma   90.00
#
_symmetry.space_group_name_H-M   'P 1'
#
loop_
_entity.id
_entity.type
_entity.pdbx_description
1 polymer ?
#
loop_
_entity_poly.entity_id
_entity_poly.type
_entity_poly.pdbx_seq_one_letter_code
_entity_poly.pdbx_strand_id
1 'polypeptide(L)'
;LSRVLPILEPITEHSLSLQEAVARMHGYVGIFLQVVKQCMLDDTTSDSSSTEQSKSKDDTLNEERRIYGVRRRVGVYNMRNEGPLFARMEAIAHIASVAQSAVGTEKLDDETKEALYVEQAARWNDLFNFLSLSNQDLLEFQAHVYAASLPWWKDHQTGTDVGLRVCVRNICLRALQAHPCDLWTPCTLLSSLPPSTIEQVILELRNTVSNRKSPQTMINFLRLVQFATILTEDATHAKMLTMFFNS
;
A
#
# COMPACT_ATOMS: atom_id res chain seq x y z
N LEU A 1 27.61 -34.97 15.45
CA LEU A 1 27.29 -33.63 14.91
C LEU A 1 27.64 -33.50 13.42
N SER A 2 28.83 -33.89 12.95
CA SER A 2 29.23 -33.79 11.52
C SER A 2 28.38 -34.62 10.52
N ARG A 3 27.71 -35.69 10.97
CA ARG A 3 26.82 -36.50 10.11
C ARG A 3 25.38 -36.00 10.01
N VAL A 4 24.98 -35.08 10.90
CA VAL A 4 23.59 -34.59 10.98
C VAL A 4 23.42 -33.28 10.21
N LEU A 5 24.45 -32.41 10.23
CA LEU A 5 24.52 -31.18 9.43
C LEU A 5 24.20 -31.38 7.93
N PRO A 6 24.83 -32.32 7.21
CA PRO A 6 24.57 -32.51 5.77
C PRO A 6 23.18 -33.10 5.47
N ILE A 7 22.44 -33.60 6.47
CA ILE A 7 21.06 -34.06 6.32
C ILE A 7 20.09 -32.91 6.64
N LEU A 8 20.43 -32.06 7.61
CA LEU A 8 19.61 -30.91 7.99
C LEU A 8 19.67 -29.79 6.95
N GLU A 9 20.82 -29.58 6.32
CA GLU A 9 21.04 -28.53 5.31
C GLU A 9 20.03 -28.58 4.14
N PRO A 10 19.83 -29.72 3.43
CA PRO A 10 18.83 -29.81 2.37
C PRO A 10 17.38 -29.71 2.88
N ILE A 11 17.11 -30.15 4.12
CA ILE A 11 15.78 -30.01 4.74
C ILE A 11 15.49 -28.53 5.03
N THR A 12 16.48 -27.80 5.53
CA THR A 12 16.37 -26.37 5.82
C THR A 12 16.18 -25.56 4.55
N GLU A 13 16.95 -25.83 3.50
CA GLU A 13 16.80 -25.16 2.20
C GLU A 13 15.42 -25.44 1.58
N HIS A 14 14.97 -26.70 1.62
CA HIS A 14 13.64 -27.04 1.10
C HIS A 14 12.53 -26.33 1.89
N SER A 15 12.63 -26.31 3.22
CA SER A 15 11.66 -25.63 4.08
C SER A 15 11.60 -24.12 3.83
N LEU A 16 12.75 -23.49 3.59
CA LEU A 16 12.85 -22.06 3.31
C LEU A 16 12.25 -21.72 1.94
N SER A 17 12.58 -22.50 0.90
CA SER A 17 12.01 -22.32 -0.43
C SER A 17 10.48 -22.47 -0.44
N LEU A 18 9.95 -23.40 0.36
CA LEU A 18 8.51 -23.59 0.51
C LEU A 18 7.87 -22.39 1.22
N GLN A 19 8.48 -21.89 2.29
CA GLN A 19 8.00 -20.68 2.98
C GLN A 19 7.97 -19.46 2.05
N GLU A 20 9.01 -19.26 1.24
CA GLU A 20 9.06 -18.18 0.26
C GLU A 20 7.99 -18.32 -0.84
N ALA A 21 7.75 -19.53 -1.34
CA ALA A 21 6.68 -19.80 -2.30
C ALA A 21 5.30 -19.51 -1.69
N VAL A 22 5.06 -19.95 -0.46
CA VAL A 22 3.80 -19.69 0.27
C VAL A 22 3.62 -18.19 0.52
N ALA A 23 4.67 -17.47 0.92
CA ALA A 23 4.62 -16.03 1.14
C ALA A 23 4.28 -15.25 -0.15
N ARG A 24 4.90 -15.63 -1.28
CA ARG A 24 4.57 -15.07 -2.61
C ARG A 24 3.11 -15.30 -2.96
N MET A 25 2.65 -16.55 -2.91
CA MET A 25 1.26 -16.90 -3.20
C MET A 25 0.28 -16.16 -2.28
N HIS A 26 0.59 -16.08 -0.98
CA HIS A 26 -0.25 -15.38 -0.01
C HIS A 26 -0.35 -13.88 -0.33
N GLY A 27 0.77 -13.23 -0.69
CA GLY A 27 0.77 -11.82 -1.09
C GLY A 27 -0.09 -11.56 -2.34
N TYR A 28 0.07 -12.40 -3.37
CA TYR A 28 -0.75 -12.31 -4.59
C TYR A 28 -2.24 -12.51 -4.29
N VAL A 29 -2.60 -13.59 -3.58
CA VAL A 29 -3.99 -13.88 -3.19
C VAL A 29 -4.56 -12.75 -2.33
N GLY A 30 -3.75 -12.15 -1.46
CA GLY A 30 -4.11 -10.99 -0.68
C GLY A 30 -4.58 -9.82 -1.55
N ILE A 31 -3.78 -9.41 -2.53
CA ILE A 31 -4.12 -8.32 -3.46
C ILE A 31 -5.32 -8.70 -4.32
N PHE A 32 -5.33 -9.92 -4.87
CA PHE A 32 -6.43 -10.43 -5.68
C PHE A 32 -7.77 -10.36 -4.93
N LEU A 33 -7.81 -10.80 -3.67
CA LEU A 33 -9.00 -10.71 -2.85
C LEU A 33 -9.43 -9.27 -2.57
N GLN A 34 -8.48 -8.33 -2.44
CA GLN A 34 -8.83 -6.92 -2.29
C GLN A 34 -9.42 -6.33 -3.57
N VAL A 35 -8.83 -6.62 -4.74
CA VAL A 35 -9.39 -6.23 -6.05
C VAL A 35 -10.82 -6.74 -6.18
N VAL A 36 -11.04 -8.03 -5.93
CA VAL A 36 -12.38 -8.63 -6.00
C VAL A 36 -13.33 -7.97 -5.00
N LYS A 37 -12.89 -7.69 -3.77
CA LYS A 37 -13.72 -6.98 -2.79
C LYS A 37 -14.12 -5.59 -3.28
N GLN A 38 -13.21 -4.83 -3.88
CA GLN A 38 -13.51 -3.51 -4.44
C GLN A 38 -14.47 -3.59 -5.63
N CYS A 39 -14.35 -4.61 -6.47
CA CYS A 39 -15.30 -4.89 -7.55
C CYS A 39 -16.70 -5.22 -7.02
N MET A 40 -16.80 -5.86 -5.85
CA MET A 40 -18.07 -6.31 -5.25
C MET A 40 -18.66 -5.29 -4.26
N LEU A 41 -18.08 -4.09 -4.12
CA LEU A 41 -18.72 -3.03 -3.35
C LEU A 41 -19.93 -2.50 -4.12
N ASP A 42 -21.07 -2.44 -3.44
CA ASP A 42 -22.28 -1.79 -3.95
C ASP A 42 -22.26 -0.30 -3.56
N ASP A 43 -22.79 0.55 -4.44
CA ASP A 43 -22.86 2.02 -4.27
C ASP A 43 -23.49 2.47 -2.94
N THR A 44 -24.27 1.60 -2.29
CA THR A 44 -24.96 1.89 -1.02
C THR A 44 -24.09 1.74 0.23
N THR A 45 -22.88 1.16 0.10
CA THR A 45 -22.01 0.87 1.25
C THR A 45 -20.93 1.92 1.51
N SER A 46 -20.72 2.87 0.60
CA SER A 46 -19.74 3.95 0.75
C SER A 46 -20.22 5.10 1.66
N ASP A 47 -21.54 5.28 1.83
CA ASP A 47 -22.11 6.45 2.52
C ASP A 47 -22.50 6.22 3.99
N SER A 48 -22.40 4.98 4.50
CA SER A 48 -22.73 4.69 5.92
C SER A 48 -21.54 4.90 6.86
N SER A 49 -20.81 6.01 6.67
CA SER A 49 -19.83 6.51 7.64
C SER A 49 -20.43 7.51 8.64
N SER A 50 -21.71 7.35 8.96
CA SER A 50 -22.30 7.86 10.21
C SER A 50 -23.64 7.17 10.43
N THR A 51 -23.81 6.52 11.58
CA THR A 51 -25.07 5.92 12.05
C THR A 51 -25.65 4.80 11.20
N GLU A 52 -25.26 3.55 11.48
CA GLU A 52 -26.22 2.48 11.81
C GLU A 52 -25.48 1.22 12.28
N GLN A 53 -25.70 0.86 13.54
CA GLN A 53 -25.39 -0.47 14.08
C GLN A 53 -26.38 -1.48 13.48
N SER A 54 -26.10 -2.00 12.29
CA SER A 54 -26.78 -3.21 11.81
C SER A 54 -26.13 -4.44 12.46
N LYS A 55 -26.70 -4.83 13.61
CA LYS A 55 -26.50 -6.15 14.21
C LYS A 55 -26.98 -7.24 13.23
N SER A 56 -26.09 -7.80 12.41
CA SER A 56 -26.22 -9.18 11.96
C SER A 56 -24.93 -9.73 11.33
N LYS A 57 -24.49 -10.88 11.83
CA LYS A 57 -23.59 -11.88 11.20
C LYS A 57 -22.09 -11.57 11.01
N ASP A 58 -21.58 -10.40 11.37
CA ASP A 58 -20.13 -10.10 11.23
C ASP A 58 -19.31 -10.23 12.54
N ASP A 59 -19.93 -10.71 13.63
CA ASP A 59 -19.25 -10.83 14.93
C ASP A 59 -18.17 -11.93 14.96
N THR A 60 -18.25 -12.95 14.09
CA THR A 60 -17.25 -14.04 14.06
C THR A 60 -15.94 -13.64 13.39
N LEU A 61 -15.95 -12.71 12.41
CA LEU A 61 -14.72 -12.21 11.77
C LEU A 61 -14.05 -11.07 12.55
N ASN A 62 -14.78 -10.47 13.49
CA ASN A 62 -14.31 -9.33 14.28
C ASN A 62 -13.48 -9.77 15.51
N GLU A 63 -13.56 -11.04 15.92
CA GLU A 63 -12.77 -11.56 17.03
C GLU A 63 -11.31 -11.82 16.66
N GLU A 64 -11.02 -12.27 15.43
CA GLU A 64 -9.65 -12.56 14.97
C GLU A 64 -8.74 -11.33 14.85
N ARG A 65 -9.31 -10.11 14.86
CA ARG A 65 -8.55 -8.85 14.71
C ARG A 65 -8.36 -8.09 16.02
N ARG A 66 -8.76 -8.67 17.16
CA ARG A 66 -8.52 -8.11 18.50
C ARG A 66 -7.14 -8.50 19.00
N ILE A 67 -6.10 -7.82 18.52
CA ILE A 67 -4.80 -7.90 19.19
C ILE A 67 -4.91 -7.03 20.47
N TYR A 68 -4.94 -7.67 21.64
CA TYR A 68 -4.99 -7.08 22.99
C TYR A 68 -6.26 -6.31 23.43
N GLY A 69 -7.46 -6.69 22.98
CA GLY A 69 -8.70 -6.07 23.48
C GLY A 69 -8.91 -4.60 23.08
N VAL A 70 -8.05 -4.06 22.21
CA VAL A 70 -8.22 -2.74 21.64
C VAL A 70 -9.33 -2.81 20.58
N ARG A 71 -10.43 -2.07 20.82
CA ARG A 71 -11.49 -1.90 19.82
C ARG A 71 -10.87 -1.37 18.52
N ARG A 72 -11.36 -1.85 17.36
CA ARG A 72 -10.98 -1.33 16.04
C ARG A 72 -11.04 0.21 16.08
N ARG A 73 -9.92 0.87 15.78
CA ARG A 73 -9.85 2.33 15.77
C ARG A 73 -10.90 2.84 14.77
N VAL A 74 -11.81 3.70 15.25
CA VAL A 74 -12.86 4.28 14.41
C VAL A 74 -12.20 5.32 13.48
N GLY A 75 -12.55 5.28 12.20
CA GLY A 75 -12.06 6.20 11.17
C GLY A 75 -10.64 5.94 10.64
N VAL A 76 -10.15 4.70 10.74
CA VAL A 76 -8.94 4.26 10.02
C VAL A 76 -9.19 4.29 8.52
N TYR A 77 -8.28 4.92 7.78
CA TYR A 77 -8.31 4.96 6.33
C TYR A 77 -8.14 3.54 5.79
N ASN A 78 -9.09 3.09 4.97
CA ASN A 78 -9.09 1.74 4.42
C ASN A 78 -9.51 1.76 2.95
N MET A 79 -9.37 0.62 2.26
CA MET A 79 -9.66 0.56 0.83
C MET A 79 -11.12 0.85 0.48
N ARG A 80 -12.09 0.70 1.40
CA ARG A 80 -13.49 1.09 1.11
C ARG A 80 -13.64 2.60 0.99
N ASN A 81 -12.74 3.39 1.57
CA ASN A 81 -12.73 4.84 1.42
C ASN A 81 -12.39 5.29 -0.02
N GLU A 82 -11.91 4.38 -0.87
CA GLU A 82 -11.55 4.66 -2.27
C GLU A 82 -12.72 4.45 -3.23
N GLY A 83 -13.82 3.87 -2.75
CA GLY A 83 -15.00 3.58 -3.54
C GLY A 83 -14.89 2.30 -4.38
N PRO A 84 -16.00 1.87 -4.99
CA PRO A 84 -16.06 0.63 -5.76
C PRO A 84 -15.23 0.70 -7.05
N LEU A 85 -14.77 -0.46 -7.49
CA LEU A 85 -14.09 -0.62 -8.77
C LEU A 85 -15.12 -1.04 -9.84
N PHE A 86 -15.51 -0.09 -10.69
CA PHE A 86 -16.56 -0.30 -11.70
C PHE A 86 -16.11 -1.13 -12.92
N ALA A 87 -14.86 -1.00 -13.34
CA ALA A 87 -14.27 -1.74 -14.46
C ALA A 87 -13.89 -3.19 -14.04
N ARG A 88 -14.87 -3.97 -13.57
CA ARG A 88 -14.65 -5.27 -12.91
C ARG A 88 -13.88 -6.28 -13.77
N MET A 89 -14.27 -6.41 -15.04
CA MET A 89 -13.65 -7.38 -15.96
C MET A 89 -12.19 -7.03 -16.26
N GLU A 90 -11.91 -5.73 -16.46
CA GLU A 90 -10.56 -5.22 -16.70
C GLU A 90 -9.69 -5.39 -15.45
N ALA A 91 -10.22 -5.09 -14.26
CA ALA A 91 -9.51 -5.29 -13.01
C ALA A 91 -9.11 -6.75 -12.79
N ILE A 92 -10.04 -7.69 -13.05
CA ILE A 92 -9.76 -9.12 -12.94
C ILE A 92 -8.71 -9.55 -13.98
N ALA A 93 -8.77 -9.01 -15.20
CA ALA A 93 -7.79 -9.32 -16.24
C ALA A 93 -6.39 -8.79 -15.88
N HIS A 94 -6.28 -7.54 -15.41
CA HIS A 94 -5.01 -6.93 -15.00
C HIS A 94 -4.38 -7.64 -13.79
N ILE A 95 -5.16 -8.06 -12.78
CA ILE A 95 -4.59 -8.83 -11.66
C ILE A 95 -4.29 -10.29 -12.04
N ALA A 96 -5.01 -10.87 -12.98
CA ALA A 96 -4.73 -12.22 -13.48
C ALA A 96 -3.45 -12.25 -14.33
N SER A 97 -3.15 -11.18 -15.08
CA SER A 97 -1.96 -11.12 -15.92
C SER A 97 -0.66 -11.21 -15.11
N VAL A 98 -0.64 -10.66 -13.90
CA VAL A 98 0.52 -10.71 -12.99
C VAL A 98 0.57 -11.98 -12.13
N ALA A 99 -0.37 -12.93 -12.25
CA ALA A 99 -0.41 -14.14 -11.43
C ALA A 99 0.87 -14.99 -11.55
N GLN A 100 1.47 -15.02 -12.74
CA GLN A 100 2.71 -15.75 -13.01
C GLN A 100 3.89 -15.22 -12.19
N SER A 101 3.86 -13.97 -11.73
CA SER A 101 4.89 -13.41 -10.84
C SER A 101 4.96 -14.07 -9.46
N ALA A 102 3.91 -14.77 -9.05
CA ALA A 102 3.88 -15.54 -7.80
C ALA A 102 4.44 -16.96 -7.95
N VAL A 103 4.68 -17.42 -9.19
CA VAL A 103 5.18 -18.77 -9.48
C VAL A 103 6.72 -18.78 -9.39
N GLY A 104 7.28 -19.83 -8.80
CA GLY A 104 8.73 -20.02 -8.71
C GLY A 104 9.38 -20.14 -10.08
N THR A 105 10.41 -19.33 -10.34
CA THR A 105 11.19 -19.34 -11.58
C THR A 105 12.51 -20.10 -11.41
N GLU A 106 12.68 -20.89 -10.35
CA GLU A 106 13.97 -21.52 -10.01
C GLU A 106 14.38 -22.64 -10.98
N LYS A 107 13.45 -23.14 -11.81
CA LYS A 107 13.66 -24.25 -12.76
C LYS A 107 13.76 -23.79 -14.22
N LEU A 108 13.65 -22.49 -14.48
CA LEU A 108 13.73 -21.92 -15.82
C LEU A 108 15.20 -21.66 -16.19
N ASP A 109 15.50 -21.78 -17.48
CA ASP A 109 16.76 -21.31 -18.05
C ASP A 109 16.85 -19.77 -17.97
N ASP A 110 18.08 -19.25 -17.95
CA ASP A 110 18.31 -17.82 -17.72
C ASP A 110 17.68 -16.92 -18.81
N GLU A 111 17.66 -17.38 -20.07
CA GLU A 111 17.05 -16.65 -21.18
C GLU A 111 15.51 -16.55 -21.05
N THR A 112 14.83 -17.66 -20.73
CA THR A 112 13.37 -17.61 -20.51
C THR A 112 13.01 -16.87 -19.24
N LYS A 113 13.85 -16.92 -18.21
CA LYS A 113 13.69 -16.18 -16.96
C LYS A 113 13.75 -14.67 -17.20
N GLU A 114 14.72 -14.18 -17.98
CA GLU A 114 14.82 -12.75 -18.32
C GLU A 114 13.62 -12.28 -19.16
N ALA A 115 13.22 -13.05 -20.17
CA ALA A 115 12.04 -12.74 -20.98
C ALA A 115 10.77 -12.64 -20.12
N LEU A 116 10.60 -13.58 -19.18
CA LEU A 116 9.48 -13.56 -18.24
C LEU A 116 9.53 -12.32 -17.35
N TYR A 117 10.70 -11.90 -16.88
CA TYR A 117 10.84 -10.72 -16.00
C TYR A 117 10.45 -9.42 -16.69
N VAL A 118 10.90 -9.24 -17.94
CA VAL A 118 10.51 -8.09 -18.77
C VAL A 118 9.00 -8.08 -19.00
N GLU A 119 8.41 -9.24 -19.31
CA GLU A 119 6.97 -9.36 -19.50
C GLU A 119 6.19 -9.07 -18.21
N GLN A 120 6.63 -9.58 -17.06
CA GLN A 120 6.02 -9.28 -15.77
C GLN A 120 6.13 -7.80 -15.43
N ALA A 121 7.27 -7.16 -15.68
CA ALA A 121 7.44 -5.72 -15.44
C ALA A 121 6.41 -4.89 -16.22
N ALA A 122 6.17 -5.23 -17.50
CA ALA A 122 5.14 -4.58 -18.31
C ALA A 122 3.73 -4.79 -17.72
N ARG A 123 3.39 -6.03 -17.38
CA ARG A 123 2.07 -6.38 -16.80
C ARG A 123 1.82 -5.71 -15.44
N TRP A 124 2.84 -5.59 -14.61
CA TRP A 124 2.76 -4.85 -13.34
C TRP A 124 2.55 -3.36 -13.57
N ASN A 125 3.25 -2.75 -14.53
CA ASN A 125 3.02 -1.35 -14.90
C ASN A 125 1.59 -1.12 -15.41
N ASP A 126 1.05 -2.04 -16.22
CA ASP A 126 -0.34 -1.95 -16.68
C ASP A 126 -1.32 -2.00 -15.50
N LEU A 127 -1.08 -2.88 -14.52
CA LEU A 127 -1.88 -2.95 -13.30
C LEU A 127 -1.77 -1.66 -12.47
N PHE A 128 -0.58 -1.10 -12.27
CA PHE A 128 -0.40 0.16 -11.54
C PHE A 128 -1.12 1.31 -12.21
N ASN A 129 -0.96 1.46 -13.52
CA ASN A 129 -1.65 2.49 -14.31
C ASN A 129 -3.17 2.34 -14.19
N PHE A 130 -3.69 1.12 -14.29
CA PHE A 130 -5.11 0.85 -14.13
C PHE A 130 -5.64 1.25 -12.75
N LEU A 131 -4.94 0.89 -11.68
CA LEU A 131 -5.31 1.23 -10.30
C LEU A 131 -5.27 2.74 -10.06
N SER A 132 -4.25 3.42 -10.60
CA SER A 132 -4.08 4.87 -10.52
C SER A 132 -5.23 5.60 -11.22
N LEU A 133 -5.57 5.19 -12.45
CA LEU A 133 -6.71 5.74 -13.21
C LEU A 133 -8.06 5.49 -12.51
N SER A 134 -8.15 4.40 -11.74
CA SER A 134 -9.32 4.03 -10.97
C SER A 134 -9.40 4.70 -9.58
N ASN A 135 -8.44 5.55 -9.21
CA ASN A 135 -8.29 6.17 -7.88
C ASN A 135 -8.20 5.17 -6.71
N GLN A 136 -7.69 3.96 -6.99
CA GLN A 136 -7.47 2.89 -6.03
C GLN A 136 -6.04 2.97 -5.47
N ASP A 137 -5.64 4.14 -4.97
CA ASP A 137 -4.25 4.43 -4.59
C ASP A 137 -3.71 3.50 -3.48
N LEU A 138 -4.53 3.09 -2.51
CA LEU A 138 -4.08 2.18 -1.45
C LEU A 138 -3.87 0.76 -1.98
N LEU A 139 -4.66 0.35 -2.97
CA LEU A 139 -4.48 -0.92 -3.66
C LEU A 139 -3.25 -0.88 -4.58
N GLU A 140 -3.02 0.24 -5.26
CA GLU A 140 -1.80 0.53 -6.03
C GLU A 140 -0.56 0.45 -5.13
N PHE A 141 -0.60 1.11 -3.96
CA PHE A 141 0.48 1.05 -2.97
C PHE A 141 0.80 -0.39 -2.53
N GLN A 142 -0.23 -1.17 -2.18
CA GLN A 142 -0.03 -2.57 -1.79
C GLN A 142 0.51 -3.43 -2.93
N ALA A 143 0.05 -3.17 -4.16
CA ALA A 143 0.54 -3.83 -5.36
C ALA A 143 2.03 -3.55 -5.57
N HIS A 144 2.48 -2.29 -5.44
CA HIS A 144 3.90 -1.93 -5.52
C HIS A 144 4.74 -2.58 -4.43
N VAL A 145 4.28 -2.56 -3.18
CA VAL A 145 5.01 -3.19 -2.06
C VAL A 145 5.17 -4.69 -2.28
N TYR A 146 4.12 -5.35 -2.77
CA TYR A 146 4.21 -6.77 -3.10
C TYR A 146 5.13 -7.02 -4.30
N ALA A 147 5.01 -6.27 -5.39
CA ALA A 147 5.90 -6.39 -6.53
C ALA A 147 7.37 -6.24 -6.12
N ALA A 148 7.69 -5.24 -5.29
CA ALA A 148 9.02 -5.01 -4.73
C ALA A 148 9.53 -6.14 -3.83
N SER A 149 8.64 -6.95 -3.26
CA SER A 149 9.02 -8.13 -2.47
C SER A 149 9.43 -9.33 -3.33
N LEU A 150 9.11 -9.31 -4.63
CA LEU A 150 9.38 -10.42 -5.54
C LEU A 150 10.85 -10.46 -5.95
N PRO A 151 11.46 -11.67 -6.09
CA PRO A 151 12.87 -11.82 -6.43
C PRO A 151 13.26 -11.07 -7.71
N TRP A 152 12.43 -11.16 -8.74
CA TRP A 152 12.69 -10.58 -10.06
C TRP A 152 12.63 -9.05 -10.09
N TRP A 153 11.91 -8.42 -9.16
CA TRP A 153 11.81 -6.96 -9.09
C TRP A 153 13.12 -6.33 -8.61
N LYS A 154 13.84 -7.03 -7.72
CA LYS A 154 15.16 -6.60 -7.22
C LYS A 154 16.20 -6.52 -8.33
N ASP A 155 16.09 -7.40 -9.32
CA ASP A 155 17.00 -7.44 -10.46
C ASP A 155 16.66 -6.38 -11.52
N HIS A 156 15.42 -5.87 -11.54
CA HIS A 156 14.92 -4.98 -12.60
C HIS A 156 14.88 -3.48 -12.21
N GLN A 157 14.74 -3.14 -10.93
CA GLN A 157 14.68 -1.72 -10.49
C GLN A 157 15.86 -1.34 -9.58
N THR A 158 16.93 -0.82 -10.18
CA THR A 158 17.97 -0.02 -9.50
C THR A 158 17.59 1.47 -9.40
N GLY A 159 16.29 1.80 -9.45
CA GLY A 159 15.77 3.17 -9.46
C GLY A 159 15.32 3.66 -8.08
N THR A 160 15.52 4.95 -7.80
CA THR A 160 15.31 5.59 -6.49
C THR A 160 13.83 5.84 -6.14
N ASP A 161 12.89 5.64 -7.05
CA ASP A 161 11.45 5.84 -6.81
C ASP A 161 10.68 4.67 -7.43
N VAL A 162 10.03 3.86 -6.59
CA VAL A 162 9.21 2.70 -6.98
C VAL A 162 7.86 3.15 -7.57
N GLY A 163 7.67 4.45 -7.85
CA GLY A 163 6.42 5.02 -8.35
C GLY A 163 5.40 5.33 -7.24
N LEU A 164 5.79 5.15 -5.97
CA LEU A 164 4.91 5.28 -4.81
C LEU A 164 4.50 6.74 -4.51
N ARG A 165 5.23 7.73 -5.05
CA ARG A 165 5.03 9.15 -4.75
C ARG A 165 3.59 9.61 -4.95
N VAL A 166 2.97 9.25 -6.07
CA VAL A 166 1.64 9.73 -6.46
C VAL A 166 0.56 9.13 -5.58
N CYS A 167 0.55 7.80 -5.43
CA CYS A 167 -0.45 7.11 -4.61
C CYS A 167 -0.32 7.50 -3.13
N VAL A 168 0.89 7.60 -2.58
CA VAL A 168 1.11 8.05 -1.19
C VAL A 168 0.60 9.48 -1.00
N ARG A 169 0.88 10.41 -1.92
CA ARG A 169 0.36 11.78 -1.85
C ARG A 169 -1.17 11.80 -1.84
N ASN A 170 -1.82 11.06 -2.74
CA ASN A 170 -3.27 11.04 -2.86
C ASN A 170 -3.94 10.47 -1.60
N ILE A 171 -3.39 9.38 -1.04
CA ILE A 171 -3.89 8.80 0.22
C ILE A 171 -3.70 9.79 1.36
N CYS A 172 -2.52 10.39 1.51
CA CYS A 172 -2.25 11.41 2.51
C CYS A 172 -3.25 12.56 2.42
N LEU A 173 -3.51 13.07 1.21
CA LEU A 173 -4.46 14.16 1.00
C LEU A 173 -5.88 13.80 1.45
N ARG A 174 -6.37 12.60 1.08
CA ARG A 174 -7.70 12.11 1.47
C ARG A 174 -7.78 11.87 2.98
N ALA A 175 -6.77 11.23 3.58
CA ALA A 175 -6.72 10.96 5.01
C ALA A 175 -6.67 12.23 5.87
N LEU A 176 -5.93 13.27 5.44
CA LEU A 176 -5.85 14.57 6.13
C LEU A 176 -7.19 15.32 6.16
N GLN A 177 -8.06 15.03 5.19
CA GLN A 177 -9.39 15.64 5.04
C GLN A 177 -10.50 14.83 5.70
N ALA A 178 -10.27 13.54 5.98
CA ALA A 178 -11.23 12.69 6.64
C ALA A 178 -11.48 13.15 8.09
N HIS A 179 -12.72 12.97 8.56
CA HIS A 179 -13.07 13.14 9.96
C HIS A 179 -13.67 11.82 10.52
N PRO A 180 -13.06 11.21 11.55
CA PRO A 180 -11.77 11.59 12.14
C PRO A 180 -10.59 11.30 11.20
N CYS A 181 -9.50 12.05 11.37
CA CYS A 181 -8.29 11.89 10.57
C CYS A 181 -7.43 10.76 11.15
N ASP A 182 -7.18 9.74 10.34
CA ASP A 182 -6.21 8.71 10.64
C ASP A 182 -4.82 9.15 10.22
N LEU A 183 -4.07 9.76 11.14
CA LEU A 183 -2.68 10.16 10.91
C LEU A 183 -1.72 8.98 10.82
N TRP A 184 -2.09 7.80 11.33
CA TRP A 184 -1.20 6.63 11.32
C TRP A 184 -0.94 6.15 9.89
N THR A 185 -1.98 6.14 9.05
CA THR A 185 -1.86 5.72 7.66
C THR A 185 -0.89 6.62 6.86
N PRO A 186 -1.08 7.96 6.79
CA PRO A 186 -0.12 8.88 6.17
C PRO A 186 1.31 8.73 6.69
N CYS A 187 1.51 8.64 8.01
CA CYS A 187 2.84 8.46 8.58
C CYS A 187 3.50 7.16 8.14
N THR A 188 2.75 6.05 8.16
CA THR A 188 3.25 4.74 7.70
C THR A 188 3.63 4.79 6.22
N LEU A 189 2.78 5.40 5.38
CA LEU A 189 3.04 5.50 3.95
C LEU A 189 4.25 6.39 3.63
N LEU A 190 4.40 7.54 4.31
CA LEU A 190 5.59 8.38 4.15
C LEU A 190 6.87 7.65 4.54
N SER A 191 6.84 6.80 5.57
CA SER A 191 8.02 6.02 5.97
C SER A 191 8.50 5.00 4.94
N SER A 192 7.71 4.73 3.89
CA SER A 192 8.09 3.85 2.79
C SER A 192 8.83 4.57 1.65
N LEU A 193 8.92 5.90 1.72
CA LEU A 193 9.55 6.75 0.70
C LEU A 193 10.96 7.18 1.13
N PRO A 194 11.88 7.40 0.18
CA PRO A 194 13.17 8.01 0.49
C PRO A 194 12.99 9.48 0.93
N PRO A 195 13.90 10.05 1.74
CA PRO A 195 13.77 11.40 2.30
C PRO A 195 13.47 12.48 1.26
N SER A 196 14.18 12.47 0.12
CA SER A 196 13.95 13.44 -0.96
C SER A 196 12.54 13.40 -1.54
N THR A 197 11.92 12.21 -1.61
CA THR A 197 10.55 12.04 -2.09
C THR A 197 9.54 12.47 -1.02
N ILE A 198 9.83 12.22 0.27
CA ILE A 198 9.00 12.72 1.39
C ILE A 198 8.85 14.24 1.30
N GLU A 199 9.95 14.97 1.11
CA GLU A 199 9.95 16.43 1.00
C GLU A 199 9.06 16.92 -0.15
N GLN A 200 9.18 16.30 -1.32
CA GLN A 200 8.34 16.63 -2.47
C GLN A 200 6.85 16.41 -2.16
N VAL A 201 6.50 15.28 -1.55
CA VAL A 201 5.11 14.97 -1.16
C VAL A 201 4.59 16.02 -0.17
N ILE A 202 5.38 16.41 0.83
CA ILE A 202 4.99 17.43 1.80
C ILE A 202 4.75 18.79 1.13
N LEU A 203 5.61 19.20 0.19
CA LEU A 203 5.43 20.44 -0.56
C LEU A 203 4.18 20.42 -1.45
N GLU A 204 3.89 19.31 -2.13
CA GLU A 204 2.67 19.15 -2.94
C GLU A 204 1.40 19.19 -2.07
N LEU A 205 1.43 18.52 -0.91
CA LEU A 205 0.34 18.55 0.06
C LEU A 205 0.10 19.95 0.61
N ARG A 206 1.18 20.70 0.91
CA ARG A 206 1.10 22.09 1.38
C ARG A 206 0.27 22.96 0.43
N ASN A 207 0.63 22.95 -0.84
CA ASN A 207 -0.03 23.75 -1.88
C ASN A 207 -1.53 23.41 -1.97
N THR A 208 -1.87 22.15 -1.77
CA THR A 208 -3.26 21.69 -1.82
C THR A 208 -4.04 22.07 -0.56
N VAL A 209 -3.43 21.96 0.62
CA VAL A 209 -4.05 22.27 1.91
C VAL A 209 -4.23 23.78 2.10
N SER A 210 -3.27 24.60 1.69
CA SER A 210 -3.34 26.07 1.80
C SER A 210 -4.55 26.66 1.07
N ASN A 211 -4.95 26.04 -0.05
CA ASN A 211 -6.07 26.51 -0.86
C ASN A 211 -7.44 26.20 -0.24
N ARG A 212 -7.54 25.25 0.70
CA ARG A 212 -8.83 24.72 1.20
C ARG A 212 -9.38 25.40 2.44
N LYS A 213 -8.61 26.25 3.12
CA LYS A 213 -9.02 27.05 4.30
C LYS A 213 -9.70 26.26 5.44
N SER A 214 -9.41 24.96 5.59
CA SER A 214 -9.92 24.13 6.70
C SER A 214 -8.91 24.11 7.86
N PRO A 215 -9.24 24.69 9.04
CA PRO A 215 -8.33 24.68 10.19
C PRO A 215 -7.98 23.26 10.65
N GLN A 216 -8.94 22.33 10.59
CA GLN A 216 -8.72 20.95 11.00
C GLN A 216 -7.73 20.23 10.07
N THR A 217 -7.90 20.38 8.76
CA THR A 217 -6.99 19.80 7.77
C THR A 217 -5.59 20.42 7.89
N MET A 218 -5.51 21.72 8.20
CA MET A 218 -4.25 22.40 8.47
C MET A 218 -3.53 21.82 9.69
N ILE A 219 -4.23 21.63 10.81
CA ILE A 219 -3.66 21.01 12.01
C ILE A 219 -3.17 19.59 11.72
N ASN A 220 -3.96 18.79 10.99
CA ASN A 220 -3.57 17.44 10.60
C ASN A 220 -2.30 17.47 9.72
N PHE A 221 -2.22 18.41 8.78
CA PHE A 221 -1.05 18.60 7.92
C PHE A 221 0.19 18.98 8.74
N LEU A 222 0.09 19.92 9.68
CA LEU A 222 1.20 20.30 10.55
C LEU A 222 1.72 19.12 11.37
N ARG A 223 0.83 18.24 11.87
CA ARG A 223 1.22 17.01 12.56
C ARG A 223 1.97 16.04 11.64
N LEU A 224 1.55 15.94 10.38
CA LEU A 224 2.25 15.13 9.37
C LEU A 224 3.64 15.71 9.05
N VAL A 225 3.78 17.04 8.95
CA VAL A 225 5.07 17.72 8.75
C VAL A 225 6.01 17.46 9.92
N GLN A 226 5.52 17.55 11.17
CA GLN A 226 6.32 17.22 12.36
C GLN A 226 6.89 15.80 12.28
N PHE A 227 6.07 14.84 11.87
CA PHE A 227 6.53 13.47 11.67
C PHE A 227 7.56 13.35 10.54
N ALA A 228 7.32 14.00 9.40
CA ALA A 228 8.24 14.00 8.27
C ALA A 228 9.61 14.58 8.65
N THR A 229 9.66 15.67 9.41
CA THR A 229 10.92 16.26 9.92
C THR A 229 11.69 15.30 10.83
N ILE A 230 10.99 14.49 11.63
CA ILE A 230 11.65 13.46 12.45
C ILE A 230 12.23 12.35 11.55
N LEU A 231 11.48 11.93 10.52
CA LEU A 231 11.92 10.87 9.62
C LEU A 231 13.10 11.26 8.72
N THR A 232 13.14 12.50 8.22
CA THR A 232 14.19 12.95 7.31
C THR A 232 15.42 13.51 8.03
N GLU A 233 15.33 13.71 9.35
CA GLU A 233 16.30 14.47 10.15
C GLU A 233 16.58 15.88 9.59
N ASP A 234 15.73 16.38 8.67
CA ASP A 234 15.88 17.67 8.04
C ASP A 234 14.83 18.67 8.54
N ALA A 235 15.34 19.70 9.22
CA ALA A 235 14.57 20.81 9.74
C ALA A 235 14.26 21.92 8.72
N THR A 236 14.62 21.78 7.44
CA THR A 236 14.19 22.70 6.36
C THR A 236 12.68 22.92 6.38
N HIS A 237 11.93 21.85 6.68
CA HIS A 237 10.47 21.85 6.76
C HIS A 237 9.93 22.41 8.09
N ALA A 238 10.78 22.58 9.12
CA ALA A 238 10.39 23.17 10.39
C ALA A 238 10.01 24.66 10.27
N LYS A 239 10.52 25.37 9.25
CA LYS A 239 10.05 26.73 8.92
C LYS A 239 8.57 26.76 8.54
N MET A 240 8.00 25.65 8.04
CA MET A 240 6.57 25.58 7.77
C MET A 240 5.74 25.52 9.06
N LEU A 241 6.28 24.96 10.15
CA LEU A 241 5.62 24.97 11.44
C LEU A 241 5.48 26.38 12.02
N THR A 242 6.38 27.31 11.64
CA THR A 242 6.41 28.69 12.15
C THR A 242 5.81 29.72 11.18
N MET A 243 5.92 29.53 9.85
CA MET A 243 5.43 30.51 8.87
C MET A 243 3.90 30.49 8.65
N PHE A 244 3.21 29.38 8.93
CA PHE A 244 1.76 29.28 8.68
C PHE A 244 0.88 29.99 9.73
N PHE A 245 1.42 30.38 10.88
CA PHE A 245 0.68 31.10 11.92
C PHE A 245 0.77 32.63 11.80
N ASN A 246 1.54 33.15 10.83
CA ASN A 246 1.80 34.59 10.66
C ASN A 246 1.19 35.20 9.38
N SER A 247 0.22 34.53 8.74
CA SER A 247 -0.53 35.05 7.58
C SER A 247 -1.99 35.29 7.91
#